data_AF-A0A956ZVG8-F1
#
_entry.id   AF-A0A956ZVG8-F1
#
_cell.length_a   1.000
_cell.length_b   1.000
_cell.length_c   1.000
_cell.angle_alpha   90.00
_cell.angle_beta   90.00
_cell.angle_gamma   90.00
#
_symmetry.space_group_name_H-M   'P 1'
#
loop_
_entity.id
_entity.type
_entity.pdbx_description
1 polymer ?
#
loop_
_entity_poly.entity_id
_entity_poly.type
_entity_poly.pdbx_seq_one_letter_code
_entity_poly.pdbx_strand_id
1 'polypeptide(L)' 'PKTLDEAALVGHLIGNLHRDIDIFEGQVIALWTEPLEQKVQKAGLDYVRERRPFRGRPAGEHSH' A
#
# COMPACT_ATOMS: atom_id res chain seq x y z
N PRO A 1 -2.09 -9.48 3.16
CA PRO A 1 -1.81 -10.59 2.22
C PRO A 1 -1.71 -11.89 3.01
N LYS A 2 -2.38 -12.95 2.56
CA LYS A 2 -2.44 -14.28 3.21
C LYS A 2 -1.47 -15.27 2.57
N THR A 3 -0.99 -14.98 1.36
CA THR A 3 -0.03 -15.79 0.60
C THR A 3 1.17 -14.97 0.13
N LEU A 4 2.24 -15.64 -0.27
CA LEU A 4 3.40 -14.99 -0.88
C LEU A 4 3.05 -14.31 -2.20
N ASP A 5 2.15 -14.91 -3.00
CA ASP A 5 1.70 -14.33 -4.27
C ASP A 5 0.94 -13.02 -4.05
N GLU A 6 0.06 -12.97 -3.04
CA GLU A 6 -0.62 -11.73 -2.66
C GLU A 6 0.37 -10.68 -2.16
N ALA A 7 1.38 -11.08 -1.36
CA ALA A 7 2.39 -10.15 -0.87
C ALA A 7 3.22 -9.56 -2.02
N ALA A 8 3.62 -10.39 -2.99
CA ALA A 8 4.34 -9.95 -4.18
C ALA A 8 3.49 -8.98 -5.03
N LEU A 9 2.21 -9.31 -5.23
CA LEU A 9 1.27 -8.44 -5.96
C LEU A 9 1.09 -7.09 -5.26
N VAL A 10 0.84 -7.10 -3.95
CA VAL A 10 0.72 -5.86 -3.15
C VAL A 10 1.98 -5.01 -3.26
N GLY A 11 3.16 -5.61 -3.09
CA GLY A 11 4.44 -4.93 -3.25
C GLY A 11 4.62 -4.32 -4.64
N HIS A 12 4.25 -5.06 -5.69
CA HIS A 12 4.28 -4.57 -7.07
C HIS A 12 3.34 -3.36 -7.27
N LEU A 13 2.10 -3.41 -6.78
CA LEU A 13 1.11 -2.33 -6.94
C LEU A 13 1.56 -1.04 -6.25
N ILE A 14 2.06 -1.14 -5.02
CA ILE A 14 2.50 0.00 -4.22
C ILE A 14 3.82 0.57 -4.78
N GLY A 15 4.78 -0.29 -5.11
CA GLY A 15 6.05 0.10 -5.72
C GLY A 15 5.89 0.78 -7.08
N ASN A 16 4.95 0.31 -7.91
CA ASN A 16 4.60 0.93 -9.20
C ASN A 16 4.00 2.34 -9.05
N LEU A 17 3.53 2.70 -7.86
CA LEU A 17 3.07 4.06 -7.55
C LEU A 17 4.13 4.90 -6.84
N HIS A 18 5.36 4.38 -6.72
CA HIS A 18 6.47 4.99 -5.98
C HIS A 18 6.06 5.41 -4.57
N ARG A 19 5.25 4.56 -3.91
CA ARG A 19 4.75 4.79 -2.56
C ARG A 19 5.56 4.01 -1.55
N ASP A 20 5.70 4.60 -0.37
CA ASP A 20 6.30 3.91 0.75
C ASP A 20 5.31 2.90 1.36
N ILE A 21 5.86 1.92 2.07
CA ILE A 21 5.13 0.88 2.78
C ILE A 21 5.56 0.85 4.24
N ASP A 22 4.61 0.52 5.10
CA ASP A 22 4.87 0.16 6.49
C ASP A 22 4.33 -1.26 6.73
N ILE A 23 5.04 -2.03 7.56
CA ILE A 23 4.69 -3.42 7.88
C ILE A 23 4.46 -3.49 9.38
N PHE A 24 3.23 -3.81 9.77
CA PHE A 24 2.85 -3.88 11.17
C PHE A 24 1.93 -5.09 11.40
N GLU A 25 2.32 -5.98 12.30
CA GLU A 25 1.54 -7.17 12.68
C GLU A 25 1.07 -8.01 11.49
N GLY A 26 1.93 -8.18 10.47
CA GLY A 26 1.61 -8.94 9.25
C GLY A 26 0.69 -8.21 8.27
N GLN A 27 0.34 -6.95 8.55
CA GLN A 27 -0.40 -6.08 7.63
C GLN A 27 0.57 -5.25 6.79
N VAL A 28 0.19 -5.02 5.54
CA VAL A 28 0.86 -4.03 4.67
C VAL A 28 0.05 -2.76 4.75
N ILE A 29 0.68 -1.68 5.18
CA ILE A 29 0.07 -0.36 5.33
C ILE A 29 0.72 0.56 4.29
N ALA A 30 -0.11 1.34 3.61
CA ALA A 30 0.34 2.39 2.70
C ALA A 30 -0.58 3.60 2.82
N LEU A 31 -0.05 4.78 2.47
CA LEU A 31 -0.88 5.98 2.42
C LEU A 31 -1.95 5.84 1.34
N TRP A 32 -3.19 6.16 1.72
CA TRP A 32 -4.31 6.10 0.81
C TRP A 32 -4.12 7.08 -0.36
N THR A 33 -4.36 6.58 -1.56
CA THR A 33 -4.55 7.37 -2.77
C THR A 33 -5.61 6.70 -3.61
N GLU A 34 -6.39 7.48 -4.36
CA GLU A 34 -7.41 6.94 -5.26
C GLU A 34 -6.83 5.93 -6.28
N PRO A 35 -5.66 6.16 -6.92
CA PRO A 35 -5.07 5.17 -7.83
C PRO A 35 -4.66 3.85 -7.17
N LEU A 36 -4.20 3.88 -5.91
CA LEU A 36 -3.86 2.65 -5.18
C LEU A 36 -5.13 1.86 -4.87
N GLU A 37 -6.18 2.54 -4.39
CA GLU A 37 -7.46 1.90 -4.07
C GLU A 37 -8.07 1.22 -5.30
N GLN A 38 -8.10 1.90 -6.46
CA GLN A 38 -8.60 1.31 -7.70
C GLN A 38 -7.80 0.06 -8.12
N LYS A 39 -6.46 0.09 -7.98
CA LYS A 39 -5.60 -1.05 -8.30
C LYS A 39 -5.85 -2.24 -7.36
N VAL A 40 -5.98 -1.98 -6.05
CA VAL A 40 -6.25 -3.00 -5.03
C VAL A 40 -7.63 -3.63 -5.22
N GLN A 41 -8.65 -2.81 -5.49
CA GLN A 41 -10.01 -3.28 -5.83
C GLN A 41 -10.01 -4.16 -7.08
N LYS A 42 -9.35 -3.73 -8.16
CA LYS A 42 -9.25 -4.51 -9.40
C LYS A 42 -8.51 -5.84 -9.21
N ALA A 43 -7.57 -5.89 -8.27
CA ALA A 43 -6.84 -7.10 -7.91
C ALA A 43 -7.62 -8.05 -6.99
N GLY A 44 -8.79 -7.64 -6.48
CA GLY A 44 -9.60 -8.47 -5.59
C GLY A 44 -8.96 -8.71 -4.21
N LEU A 45 -8.10 -7.81 -3.76
CA LEU A 45 -7.38 -7.94 -2.49
C LEU A 45 -8.23 -7.40 -1.33
N ASP A 46 -8.22 -8.12 -0.21
CA ASP A 46 -8.82 -7.65 1.05
C ASP A 46 -8.06 -6.41 1.57
N TYR A 47 -8.78 -5.30 1.79
CA TYR A 47 -8.20 -4.08 2.36
C TYR A 47 -9.20 -3.33 3.24
N VAL A 48 -8.68 -2.45 4.10
CA VAL A 48 -9.47 -1.52 4.92
C VAL A 48 -8.91 -0.12 4.77
N ARG A 49 -9.80 0.87 4.69
CA ARG A 49 -9.44 2.29 4.77
C ARG A 49 -9.64 2.77 6.20
N GLU A 50 -8.56 3.13 6.87
CA GLU A 50 -8.60 3.61 8.25
C GLU A 50 -7.61 4.75 8.47
N ARG A 51 -7.81 5.51 9.56
CA ARG A 51 -6.84 6.51 10.03
C ARG A 51 -6.02 5.90 11.15
N ARG A 52 -4.71 5.79 10.94
CA ARG A 52 -3.77 5.24 11.92
C ARG A 52 -2.38 5.89 11.79
N PRO A 53 -1.50 5.74 12.79
CA PRO A 53 -0.10 6.11 12.64
C PRO A 53 0.55 5.35 11.48
N PHE A 54 1.31 6.05 10.65
CA PHE A 54 2.08 5.48 9.55
C PHE A 54 3.56 5.78 9.78
N ARG A 55 4.40 4.74 9.82
CA ARG A 55 5.85 4.89 10.10
C ARG A 55 6.69 5.08 8.84
N GLY A 56 6.10 4.85 7.67
CA GLY A 56 6.75 5.12 6.39
C GLY A 56 6.84 6.62 6.11
N ARG A 57 7.60 6.98 5.08
CA ARG A 57 7.76 8.34 4.60
C ARG A 57 6.49 8.75 3.84
N PRO A 58 5.87 9.89 4.19
CA PRO A 58 4.82 10.44 3.36
C PRO A 58 5.39 10.79 2.00
N ALA A 59 4.75 10.32 0.93
CA ALA A 59 5.18 10.63 -0.43
C ALA A 59 5.13 12.15 -0.64
N GLY A 60 6.29 12.81 -0.74
CA GLY A 60 6.34 14.26 -0.85
C GLY A 60 7.69 14.97 -0.77
N GLU A 61 8.83 14.31 -0.50
CA GLU A 61 10.15 14.99 -0.58
C GLU A 61 10.81 14.92 -1.97
N HIS A 62 10.02 14.69 -3.03
CA HIS A 62 10.42 14.97 -4.41
C HIS A 62 9.32 15.76 -5.13
N SER A 63 8.83 16.83 -4.50
CA SER A 63 8.19 17.94 -5.24
C SER A 63 9.27 18.99 -5.49
N HIS A 64 9.96 18.87 -6.62
CA HIS A 64 10.73 19.96 -7.21
C HIS A 64 9.80 20.91 -7.97
#